data_AF-A0AAD2FGA2-F1
#
_entry.id   AF-A0AAD2FGA2-F1
#
_cell.length_a   1.000
_cell.length_b   1.000
_cell.length_c   1.000
_cell.angle_alpha   90.00
_cell.angle_beta   90.00
_cell.angle_gamma   90.00
#
_symmetry.space_group_name_H-M   'P 1'
#
loop_
_entity.id
_entity.type
_entity.pdbx_description
1 polymer ?
#
loop_
_entity_poly.entity_id
_entity_poly.type
_entity_poly.pdbx_seq_one_letter_code
_entity_poly.pdbx_strand_id
1 'polypeptide(L)'
;MAEELFDNDFGTAMTKSIKQVNMDLAMLASLTAVQGRIVSRPRAQDQIRAFVQWVRDEIRMGRNPAQHPFPAGDTSTLLQRLNFHQKYDVKDSKTLIDNTVPPKWSKEQQWKQWVKLLRDHLRAYIGVNGIPLVYVVRENAAQDPTPQDDFLDEYINMALLVGTAFIVDNKQVLALLNKFIMGCSEAEMVIQALNTTTDGRAAFFALKAFYEGEGIFAHDVMAAENIIATLFYAGEKRPAMYWQKFEQILNNAYATMHHEYGRVMYTDVMKLRSLQQRIKADFLSQTKAAIETNMDAIPMTMTYDHRNRNKNNQDNASTNENTRNIAALTSLIGDLTGRLTVPTKITQDTAATQISHVTTGTNRRSIIGGRLQQAQQHQNGGSGSNI
;
A
#
# COMPACT_ATOMS: atom_id res chain seq x y z
N MET A 1 38.43 -37.60 16.75
CA MET A 1 36.98 -37.31 16.82
C MET A 1 36.61 -36.11 15.96
N ALA A 2 37.25 -34.94 16.09
CA ALA A 2 36.96 -33.79 15.20
C ALA A 2 37.26 -34.10 13.73
N GLU A 3 38.42 -34.73 13.46
CA GLU A 3 38.79 -35.25 12.14
C GLU A 3 37.75 -36.25 11.61
N GLU A 4 37.45 -37.31 12.36
CA GLU A 4 36.45 -38.34 12.00
C GLU A 4 35.03 -37.80 11.75
N LEU A 5 34.62 -36.73 12.46
CA LEU A 5 33.26 -36.21 12.37
C LEU A 5 33.12 -35.04 11.40
N PHE A 6 34.16 -34.24 11.20
CA PHE A 6 34.08 -32.96 10.50
C PHE A 6 35.26 -32.68 9.57
N ASP A 7 36.17 -33.64 9.36
CA ASP A 7 37.37 -33.48 8.52
C ASP A 7 38.27 -32.32 8.94
N ASN A 8 38.22 -31.94 10.23
CA ASN A 8 38.83 -30.73 10.77
C ASN A 8 38.41 -29.41 10.07
N ASP A 9 37.25 -29.41 9.40
CA ASP A 9 36.66 -28.24 8.75
C ASP A 9 35.32 -27.85 9.40
N PHE A 10 35.21 -26.59 9.79
CA PHE A 10 33.96 -26.01 10.29
C PHE A 10 32.88 -25.94 9.20
N GLY A 11 33.26 -25.83 7.93
CA GLY A 11 32.35 -25.87 6.78
C GLY A 11 31.52 -27.16 6.73
N THR A 12 32.10 -28.29 7.13
CA THR A 12 31.42 -29.59 7.22
C THR A 12 30.22 -29.54 8.18
N ALA A 13 30.24 -28.70 9.21
CA ALA A 13 29.10 -28.55 10.12
C ALA A 13 27.86 -27.96 9.43
N MET A 14 28.03 -27.16 8.37
CA MET A 14 26.92 -26.61 7.57
C MET A 14 26.25 -27.67 6.70
N THR A 15 27.04 -28.54 6.08
CA THR A 15 26.54 -29.52 5.10
C THR A 15 26.06 -30.82 5.75
N LYS A 16 26.65 -31.19 6.89
CA LYS A 16 26.36 -32.46 7.56
C LYS A 16 25.09 -32.39 8.39
N SER A 17 24.08 -33.19 8.05
CA SER A 17 22.83 -33.24 8.83
C SER A 17 23.07 -33.76 10.24
N ILE A 18 22.24 -33.36 11.22
CA ILE A 18 22.33 -33.90 12.59
C ILE A 18 22.05 -35.40 12.63
N LYS A 19 21.23 -35.91 11.70
CA LYS A 19 21.02 -37.36 11.54
C LYS A 19 22.33 -38.05 11.18
N GLN A 20 23.10 -37.48 10.24
CA GLN A 20 24.41 -38.01 9.88
C GLN A 20 25.39 -37.95 11.06
N VAL A 21 25.45 -36.83 11.79
CA VAL A 21 26.28 -36.73 13.00
C VAL A 21 25.94 -37.82 14.02
N ASN A 22 24.64 -38.08 14.24
CA ASN A 22 24.20 -39.15 15.15
C ASN A 22 24.58 -40.55 14.62
N MET A 23 24.48 -40.79 13.32
CA MET A 23 24.88 -42.06 12.69
C MET A 23 26.38 -42.30 12.85
N ASP A 24 27.21 -41.29 12.65
CA ASP A 24 28.66 -41.43 12.77
C ASP A 24 29.08 -41.66 14.22
N LEU A 25 28.44 -40.98 15.18
CA LEU A 25 28.64 -41.25 16.61
C LEU A 25 28.26 -42.69 16.97
N ALA A 26 27.16 -43.21 16.40
CA ALA A 26 26.76 -44.61 16.61
C ALA A 26 27.75 -45.59 15.97
N MET A 27 28.25 -45.27 14.76
CA MET A 27 29.28 -46.05 14.08
C MET A 27 30.55 -46.14 14.92
N LEU A 28 31.08 -45.00 15.39
CA LEU A 28 32.27 -44.93 16.24
C LEU A 28 32.11 -45.72 17.55
N ALA A 29 30.89 -45.73 18.12
CA ALA A 29 30.58 -46.48 19.33
C ALA A 29 30.50 -48.00 19.10
N SER A 30 30.25 -48.45 17.86
CA SER A 30 30.13 -49.85 17.45
C SER A 30 31.46 -50.53 17.10
N LEU A 31 32.52 -49.74 16.85
CA LEU A 31 33.85 -50.25 16.54
C LEU A 31 34.46 -51.06 17.69
N THR A 32 35.45 -51.90 17.37
CA THR A 32 36.26 -52.58 18.40
C THR A 32 37.33 -51.65 18.99
N ALA A 33 37.87 -52.02 20.16
CA ALA A 33 38.94 -51.23 20.80
C ALA A 33 40.17 -51.06 19.91
N VAL A 34 40.54 -52.10 19.13
CA VAL A 34 41.68 -52.07 18.20
C VAL A 34 41.42 -51.13 17.01
N GLN A 35 40.15 -50.97 16.61
CA GLN A 35 39.71 -50.07 15.55
C GLN A 35 39.48 -48.62 16.03
N GLY A 36 39.79 -48.31 17.29
CA GLY A 36 39.66 -46.95 17.82
C GLY A 36 38.25 -46.59 18.31
N ARG A 37 37.49 -47.55 18.87
CA ARG A 37 36.15 -47.32 19.45
C ARG A 37 36.08 -46.04 20.28
N ILE A 38 35.09 -45.20 19.98
CA ILE A 38 34.79 -44.00 20.77
C ILE A 38 33.37 -44.07 21.31
N VAL A 39 33.24 -44.14 22.64
CA VAL A 39 31.94 -44.14 23.33
C VAL A 39 31.71 -42.79 23.99
N SER A 40 30.80 -41.99 23.43
CA SER A 40 30.41 -40.70 23.98
C SER A 40 29.24 -40.85 24.96
N ARG A 41 29.34 -40.19 26.13
CA ARG A 41 28.24 -40.10 27.10
C ARG A 41 27.11 -39.23 26.53
N PRO A 42 25.83 -39.40 26.94
CA PRO A 42 24.72 -38.59 26.44
C PRO A 42 24.96 -37.08 26.52
N ARG A 43 25.49 -36.59 27.65
CA ARG A 43 25.85 -35.17 27.82
C ARG A 43 26.92 -34.70 26.82
N ALA A 44 27.87 -35.55 26.46
CA ALA A 44 28.89 -35.21 25.47
C ALA A 44 28.28 -35.13 24.06
N GLN A 45 27.30 -36.00 23.74
CA GLN A 45 26.56 -35.93 22.48
C GLN A 45 25.73 -34.65 22.38
N ASP A 46 25.12 -34.20 23.48
CA ASP A 46 24.43 -32.90 23.57
C ASP A 46 25.39 -31.74 23.30
N GLN A 47 26.57 -31.76 23.90
CA GLN A 47 27.60 -30.73 23.67
C GLN A 47 28.10 -30.74 22.22
N ILE A 48 28.26 -31.90 21.58
CA ILE A 48 28.62 -32.00 20.17
C ILE A 48 27.52 -31.40 19.28
N ARG A 49 26.25 -31.68 19.56
CA ARG A 49 25.11 -31.12 18.82
C ARG A 49 25.01 -29.60 19.01
N ALA A 50 25.19 -29.12 20.24
CA ALA A 50 25.25 -27.69 20.52
C ALA A 50 26.42 -27.01 19.80
N PHE A 51 27.59 -27.65 19.77
CA PHE A 51 28.75 -27.16 19.02
C PHE A 51 28.45 -27.04 17.52
N VAL A 52 27.84 -28.06 16.91
CA VAL A 52 27.42 -27.99 15.49
C VAL A 52 26.48 -26.81 15.26
N GLN A 53 25.49 -26.60 16.15
CA GLN A 53 24.58 -25.46 16.02
C GLN A 53 25.32 -24.12 16.17
N TRP A 54 26.23 -24.00 17.12
CA TRP A 54 27.03 -22.79 17.32
C TRP A 54 27.90 -22.48 16.09
N VAL A 55 28.58 -23.47 15.52
CA VAL A 55 29.37 -23.29 14.28
C VAL A 55 28.49 -22.77 13.14
N ARG A 56 27.27 -23.31 13.00
CA ARG A 56 26.32 -22.84 11.98
C ARG A 56 25.91 -21.40 12.23
N ASP A 57 25.65 -21.02 13.47
CA ASP A 57 25.26 -19.67 13.84
C ASP A 57 26.38 -18.68 13.52
N GLU A 58 27.63 -18.99 13.88
CA GLU A 58 28.80 -18.18 13.53
C GLU A 58 28.92 -17.98 12.01
N ILE A 59 28.83 -19.07 11.23
CA ILE A 59 28.92 -18.99 9.76
C ILE A 59 27.75 -18.19 9.16
N ARG A 60 26.52 -18.35 9.66
CA ARG A 60 25.34 -17.59 9.21
C ARG A 60 25.50 -16.10 9.46
N MET A 61 26.13 -15.73 10.57
CA MET A 61 26.44 -14.35 10.93
C MET A 61 27.72 -13.84 10.25
N GLY A 62 28.33 -14.61 9.35
CA GLY A 62 29.55 -14.23 8.64
C GLY A 62 30.81 -14.20 9.50
N ARG A 63 30.78 -14.83 10.68
CA ARG A 63 31.92 -14.90 11.61
C ARG A 63 32.71 -16.17 11.38
N ASN A 64 34.00 -16.11 11.69
CA ASN A 64 34.88 -17.27 11.67
C ASN A 64 34.78 -18.03 13.02
N PRO A 65 34.30 -19.28 13.04
CA PRO A 65 34.22 -20.08 14.28
C PRO A 65 35.58 -20.29 14.94
N ALA A 66 36.68 -20.30 14.18
CA ALA A 66 38.02 -20.47 14.75
C ALA A 66 38.49 -19.28 15.61
N GLN A 67 37.84 -18.12 15.48
CA GLN A 67 38.19 -16.89 16.21
C GLN A 67 37.37 -16.69 17.49
N HIS A 68 36.36 -17.54 17.73
CA HIS A 68 35.44 -17.39 18.85
C HIS A 68 35.43 -18.68 19.68
N PRO A 69 35.48 -18.60 21.02
CA PRO A 69 35.39 -19.79 21.85
C PRO A 69 33.96 -20.35 21.85
N PHE A 70 33.83 -21.68 21.79
CA PHE A 70 32.54 -22.33 21.95
C PHE A 70 31.96 -22.09 23.36
N PRO A 71 30.75 -21.49 23.47
CA PRO A 71 30.15 -21.21 24.77
C PRO A 71 29.46 -22.46 25.33
N ALA A 72 30.24 -23.35 25.96
CA ALA A 72 29.72 -24.62 26.49
C ALA A 72 28.59 -24.44 27.53
N GLY A 73 28.51 -23.28 28.19
CA GLY A 73 27.41 -22.92 29.09
C GLY A 73 26.04 -22.82 28.40
N ASP A 74 26.02 -22.49 27.10
CA ASP A 74 24.80 -22.20 26.34
C ASP A 74 24.25 -23.45 25.62
N THR A 75 24.70 -24.64 26.02
CA THR A 75 24.31 -25.91 25.39
C THR A 75 22.78 -26.04 25.26
N SER A 76 22.02 -25.66 26.29
CA SER A 76 20.55 -25.77 26.25
C SER A 76 19.93 -24.85 25.18
N THR A 77 20.35 -23.59 25.12
CA THR A 77 19.89 -22.60 24.13
C THR A 77 20.24 -23.04 22.71
N LEU A 78 21.45 -23.54 22.50
CA LEU A 78 21.90 -24.04 21.21
C LEU A 78 21.10 -25.28 20.77
N LEU A 79 20.78 -26.20 21.69
CA LEU A 79 19.91 -27.34 21.36
C LEU A 79 18.47 -26.90 21.04
N GLN A 80 17.95 -25.87 21.69
CA GLN A 80 16.64 -25.29 21.35
C GLN A 80 16.65 -24.69 19.94
N ARG A 81 17.67 -23.90 19.59
CA ARG A 81 17.86 -23.35 18.23
C ARG A 81 17.98 -24.46 17.19
N LEU A 82 18.73 -25.52 17.51
CA LEU A 82 18.87 -26.68 16.62
C LEU A 82 17.53 -27.36 16.34
N ASN A 83 16.73 -27.58 17.39
CA ASN A 83 15.40 -28.16 17.27
C ASN A 83 14.45 -27.23 16.50
N PHE A 84 14.56 -25.91 16.69
CA PHE A 84 13.80 -24.94 15.92
C PHE A 84 14.11 -25.07 14.43
N HIS A 85 15.38 -25.05 14.03
CA HIS A 85 15.76 -25.20 12.63
C HIS A 85 15.24 -26.51 12.03
N GLN A 86 15.33 -27.62 12.76
CA GLN A 86 14.80 -28.91 12.28
C GLN A 86 13.28 -28.91 12.07
N LYS A 87 12.51 -28.22 12.92
CA LYS A 87 11.04 -28.12 12.77
C LYS A 87 10.66 -27.18 11.63
N TYR A 88 11.32 -26.03 11.56
CA TYR A 88 11.09 -25.03 10.53
C TYR A 88 11.41 -25.59 9.14
N ASP A 89 12.48 -26.36 8.99
CA ASP A 89 12.94 -26.87 7.70
C ASP A 89 12.07 -28.00 7.10
N VAL A 90 11.26 -28.70 7.92
CA VAL A 90 10.58 -29.94 7.49
C VAL A 90 9.05 -29.82 7.35
N LYS A 91 8.36 -29.00 8.16
CA LYS A 91 6.88 -28.93 8.14
C LYS A 91 6.30 -27.54 8.32
N ASP A 92 6.82 -26.76 9.26
CA ASP A 92 6.18 -25.51 9.66
C ASP A 92 6.40 -24.39 8.63
N SER A 93 7.55 -24.42 7.91
CA SER A 93 7.84 -23.47 6.83
C SER A 93 6.81 -23.53 5.72
N LYS A 94 6.36 -24.71 5.29
CA LYS A 94 5.40 -24.81 4.17
C LYS A 94 4.07 -24.13 4.48
N THR A 95 3.51 -24.39 5.66
CA THR A 95 2.25 -23.76 6.08
C THR A 95 2.41 -22.26 6.26
N LEU A 96 3.55 -21.81 6.80
CA LEU A 96 3.83 -20.38 6.97
C LEU A 96 4.03 -19.67 5.62
N ILE A 97 4.74 -20.30 4.68
CA ILE A 97 4.90 -19.83 3.30
C ILE A 97 3.54 -19.71 2.61
N ASP A 98 2.70 -20.75 2.72
CA ASP A 98 1.36 -20.77 2.10
C ASP A 98 0.45 -19.67 2.68
N ASN A 99 0.57 -19.35 3.98
CA ASN A 99 -0.20 -18.30 4.65
C ASN A 99 0.33 -16.88 4.40
N THR A 100 1.56 -16.73 3.92
CA THR A 100 2.22 -15.43 3.69
C THR A 100 2.32 -15.08 2.21
N VAL A 101 1.76 -15.90 1.30
CA VAL A 101 1.85 -15.66 -0.14
C VAL A 101 1.27 -14.28 -0.47
N PRO A 102 2.07 -13.34 -0.99
CA PRO A 102 1.56 -12.05 -1.40
C PRO A 102 0.69 -12.23 -2.64
N PRO A 103 -0.38 -11.41 -2.79
CA PRO A 103 -1.11 -11.36 -4.04
C PRO A 103 -0.19 -10.93 -5.18
N LYS A 104 -0.57 -11.28 -6.42
CA LYS A 104 0.11 -10.72 -7.58
C LYS A 104 0.01 -9.19 -7.55
N TRP A 105 1.12 -8.53 -7.84
CA TRP A 105 1.19 -7.09 -7.88
C TRP A 105 0.28 -6.54 -8.99
N SER A 106 -0.53 -5.54 -8.65
CA SER A 106 -1.37 -4.81 -9.59
C SER A 106 -1.45 -3.33 -9.19
N LYS A 107 -1.82 -2.47 -10.14
CA LYS A 107 -1.92 -1.00 -9.93
C LYS A 107 -2.92 -0.58 -8.86
N GLU A 108 -3.83 -1.47 -8.47
CA GLU A 108 -4.86 -1.22 -7.45
C GLU A 108 -4.34 -1.46 -6.02
N GLN A 109 -3.17 -2.09 -5.86
CA GLN A 109 -2.59 -2.38 -4.55
C GLN A 109 -1.64 -1.27 -4.09
N GLN A 110 -1.78 -0.85 -2.83
CA GLN A 110 -0.86 0.11 -2.24
C GLN A 110 0.52 -0.55 -2.08
N TRP A 111 1.52 -0.04 -2.81
CA TRP A 111 2.89 -0.57 -2.83
C TRP A 111 3.45 -0.89 -1.44
N LYS A 112 3.30 0.03 -0.48
CA LYS A 112 3.77 -0.15 0.90
C LYS A 112 3.17 -1.39 1.58
N GLN A 113 1.89 -1.68 1.32
CA GLN A 113 1.22 -2.85 1.88
C GLN A 113 1.74 -4.12 1.20
N TRP A 114 1.86 -4.10 -0.12
CA TRP A 114 2.34 -5.24 -0.89
C TRP A 114 3.78 -5.62 -0.55
N VAL A 115 4.68 -4.64 -0.45
CA VAL A 115 6.07 -4.88 -0.04
C VAL A 115 6.16 -5.47 1.37
N LYS A 116 5.30 -5.03 2.29
CA LYS A 116 5.23 -5.64 3.62
C LYS A 116 4.88 -7.12 3.52
N LEU A 117 3.85 -7.48 2.75
CA LEU A 117 3.46 -8.88 2.54
C LEU A 117 4.56 -9.69 1.86
N LEU A 118 5.25 -9.10 0.88
CA LEU A 118 6.41 -9.74 0.24
C LEU A 118 7.54 -10.00 1.26
N ARG A 119 7.87 -9.03 2.12
CA ARG A 119 8.89 -9.21 3.16
C ARG A 119 8.49 -10.27 4.18
N ASP A 120 7.23 -10.30 4.58
CA ASP A 120 6.67 -11.33 5.46
C ASP A 120 6.81 -12.73 4.81
N HIS A 121 6.54 -12.84 3.50
CA HIS A 121 6.76 -14.06 2.72
C HIS A 121 8.22 -14.49 2.64
N LEU A 122 9.13 -13.55 2.36
CA LEU A 122 10.56 -13.80 2.32
C LEU A 122 11.13 -14.17 3.70
N ARG A 123 10.51 -13.70 4.79
CA ARG A 123 10.86 -14.13 6.16
C ARG A 123 10.39 -15.55 6.46
N ALA A 124 9.27 -15.98 5.88
CA ALA A 124 8.81 -17.37 6.01
C ALA A 124 9.67 -18.36 5.20
N TYR A 125 10.30 -17.90 4.12
CA TYR A 125 11.09 -18.74 3.23
C TYR A 125 12.54 -18.89 3.74
N ILE A 126 12.94 -20.11 4.11
CA ILE A 126 14.29 -20.40 4.59
C ILE A 126 15.23 -20.64 3.39
N GLY A 127 16.34 -19.89 3.35
CA GLY A 127 17.40 -20.01 2.34
C GLY A 127 18.38 -21.14 2.62
N VAL A 128 19.38 -21.29 1.75
CA VAL A 128 20.31 -22.44 1.73
C VAL A 128 20.99 -22.69 3.07
N ASN A 129 21.40 -21.63 3.76
CA ASN A 129 22.12 -21.75 5.03
C ASN A 129 21.21 -21.74 6.27
N GLY A 130 19.89 -21.83 6.10
CA GLY A 130 18.94 -21.71 7.20
C GLY A 130 18.63 -20.27 7.62
N ILE A 131 18.97 -19.29 6.77
CA ILE A 131 18.69 -17.86 6.97
C ILE A 131 17.45 -17.48 6.16
N PRO A 132 16.44 -16.81 6.73
CA PRO A 132 15.26 -16.36 5.98
C PRO A 132 15.61 -15.43 4.82
N LEU A 133 15.08 -15.68 3.61
CA LEU A 133 15.44 -14.96 2.37
C LEU A 133 15.30 -13.43 2.45
N VAL A 134 14.54 -12.90 3.41
CA VAL A 134 14.41 -11.46 3.65
C VAL A 134 15.77 -10.77 3.88
N TYR A 135 16.82 -11.48 4.31
CA TYR A 135 18.17 -10.91 4.43
C TYR A 135 18.71 -10.35 3.12
N VAL A 136 18.36 -10.97 1.98
CA VAL A 136 18.78 -10.53 0.64
C VAL A 136 18.28 -9.12 0.34
N VAL A 137 17.09 -8.77 0.82
CA VAL A 137 16.40 -7.49 0.57
C VAL A 137 16.51 -6.51 1.75
N ARG A 138 17.36 -6.81 2.75
CA ARG A 138 17.58 -5.91 3.89
C ARG A 138 18.16 -4.57 3.42
N GLU A 139 17.76 -3.48 4.07
CA GLU A 139 18.10 -2.13 3.62
C GLU A 139 19.59 -1.84 3.77
N ASN A 140 20.12 -2.10 4.96
CA ASN A 140 21.53 -1.89 5.28
C ASN A 140 22.36 -3.05 4.74
N ALA A 141 23.29 -2.75 3.83
CA ALA A 141 24.22 -3.77 3.33
C ALA A 141 25.23 -4.22 4.40
N ALA A 142 25.63 -3.31 5.28
CA ALA A 142 26.51 -3.59 6.41
C ALA A 142 25.85 -4.52 7.44
N GLN A 143 26.67 -5.31 8.12
CA GLN A 143 26.23 -6.15 9.22
C GLN A 143 25.87 -5.28 10.42
N ASP A 144 24.76 -5.59 11.09
CA ASP A 144 24.34 -4.91 12.33
C ASP A 144 24.43 -5.89 13.51
N PRO A 145 25.42 -5.71 14.41
CA PRO A 145 25.63 -6.57 15.57
C PRO A 145 24.70 -6.26 16.75
N THR A 146 23.73 -5.34 16.58
CA THR A 146 22.76 -5.01 17.64
C THR A 146 21.97 -6.26 18.02
N PRO A 147 21.98 -6.67 19.31
CA PRO A 147 21.24 -7.84 19.77
C PRO A 147 19.76 -7.78 19.41
N GLN A 148 19.18 -8.92 19.04
CA GLN A 148 17.75 -9.03 18.71
C GLN A 148 17.06 -10.02 19.65
N ASP A 149 15.77 -9.84 19.85
CA ASP A 149 14.96 -10.78 20.66
C ASP A 149 14.80 -12.13 19.93
N ASP A 150 14.66 -12.10 18.60
CA ASP A 150 14.59 -13.27 17.75
C ASP A 150 15.96 -13.53 17.11
N PHE A 151 16.50 -14.72 17.33
CA PHE A 151 17.78 -15.13 16.75
C PHE A 151 17.75 -15.18 15.21
N LEU A 152 16.57 -15.35 14.59
CA LEU A 152 16.46 -15.24 13.13
C LEU A 152 16.73 -13.81 12.65
N ASP A 153 16.30 -12.81 13.42
CA ASP A 153 16.57 -11.40 13.11
C ASP A 153 18.06 -11.09 13.27
N GLU A 154 18.75 -11.72 14.24
CA GLU A 154 20.22 -11.66 14.32
C GLU A 154 20.89 -12.18 13.05
N TYR A 155 20.43 -13.32 12.52
CA TYR A 155 20.97 -13.87 11.27
C TYR A 155 20.68 -12.97 10.08
N ILE A 156 19.47 -12.44 9.97
CA ILE A 156 19.09 -11.51 8.89
C ILE A 156 20.00 -10.28 8.88
N ASN A 157 20.26 -9.70 10.05
CA ASN A 157 21.04 -8.47 10.21
C ASN A 157 22.56 -8.70 10.08
N MET A 158 23.04 -9.90 10.39
CA MET A 158 24.48 -10.24 10.33
C MET A 158 24.88 -11.01 9.08
N ALA A 159 23.95 -11.55 8.29
CA ALA A 159 24.28 -12.34 7.11
C ALA A 159 25.18 -11.58 6.12
N LEU A 160 26.10 -12.28 5.48
CA LEU A 160 26.91 -11.70 4.40
C LEU A 160 26.09 -11.67 3.10
N LEU A 161 26.15 -10.55 2.38
CA LEU A 161 25.55 -10.40 1.06
C LEU A 161 26.52 -10.82 -0.05
N VAL A 162 27.32 -11.85 0.22
CA VAL A 162 28.33 -12.44 -0.68
C VAL A 162 28.45 -13.94 -0.41
N GLY A 163 29.12 -14.66 -1.31
CA GLY A 163 29.34 -16.09 -1.18
C GLY A 163 28.26 -16.96 -1.84
N THR A 164 28.48 -18.26 -1.83
CA THR A 164 27.67 -19.23 -2.58
C THR A 164 26.21 -19.28 -2.12
N ALA A 165 25.98 -19.26 -0.80
CA ALA A 165 24.63 -19.23 -0.24
C ALA A 165 23.87 -17.98 -0.66
N PHE A 166 24.50 -16.80 -0.57
CA PHE A 166 23.90 -15.55 -1.05
C PHE A 166 23.57 -15.60 -2.54
N ILE A 167 24.45 -16.12 -3.40
CA ILE A 167 24.20 -16.21 -4.84
C ILE A 167 22.94 -17.05 -5.13
N VAL A 168 22.78 -18.19 -4.45
CA VAL A 168 21.61 -19.06 -4.63
C VAL A 168 20.34 -18.40 -4.10
N ASP A 169 20.39 -17.84 -2.90
CA ASP A 169 19.25 -17.16 -2.27
C ASP A 169 18.84 -15.91 -3.05
N ASN A 170 19.81 -15.15 -3.57
CA ASN A 170 19.57 -13.95 -4.39
C ASN A 170 18.85 -14.30 -5.70
N LYS A 171 19.26 -15.40 -6.35
CA LYS A 171 18.57 -15.92 -7.53
C LYS A 171 17.15 -16.39 -7.19
N GLN A 172 16.94 -17.00 -6.03
CA GLN A 172 15.62 -17.43 -5.57
C GLN A 172 14.69 -16.24 -5.33
N VAL A 173 15.20 -15.15 -4.73
CA VAL A 173 14.45 -13.91 -4.55
C VAL A 173 14.04 -13.33 -5.90
N LEU A 174 14.91 -13.33 -6.91
CA LEU A 174 14.54 -12.88 -8.27
C LEU A 174 13.40 -13.71 -8.87
N ALA A 175 13.46 -15.03 -8.72
CA ALA A 175 12.41 -15.93 -9.22
C ALA A 175 11.05 -15.66 -8.54
N LEU A 176 11.05 -15.43 -7.22
CA LEU A 176 9.86 -15.07 -6.46
C LEU A 176 9.31 -13.70 -6.89
N LEU A 177 10.17 -12.68 -7.05
CA LEU A 177 9.76 -11.37 -7.54
C LEU A 177 9.05 -11.47 -8.89
N ASN A 178 9.69 -12.10 -9.88
CA ASN A 178 9.11 -12.31 -11.21
C ASN A 178 7.76 -13.03 -11.16
N LYS A 179 7.61 -14.03 -10.28
CA LYS A 179 6.33 -14.72 -10.07
C LYS A 179 5.24 -13.77 -9.58
N PHE A 180 5.55 -12.89 -8.64
CA PHE A 180 4.55 -12.01 -8.02
C PHE A 180 4.23 -10.77 -8.85
N ILE A 181 5.15 -10.27 -9.68
CA ILE A 181 4.87 -9.13 -10.57
C ILE A 181 4.27 -9.53 -11.91
N MET A 182 4.19 -10.83 -12.20
CA MET A 182 3.71 -11.38 -13.47
C MET A 182 2.35 -10.80 -13.87
N GLY A 183 2.31 -10.18 -15.06
CA GLY A 183 1.13 -9.51 -15.60
C GLY A 183 1.08 -7.99 -15.37
N CYS A 184 2.04 -7.43 -14.64
CA CYS A 184 2.24 -5.98 -14.53
C CYS A 184 3.38 -5.55 -15.44
N SER A 185 3.04 -5.03 -16.63
CA SER A 185 4.01 -4.61 -17.65
C SER A 185 5.04 -3.61 -17.13
N GLU A 186 4.63 -2.65 -16.28
CA GLU A 186 5.53 -1.64 -15.73
C GLU A 186 6.58 -2.25 -14.80
N ALA A 187 6.15 -3.10 -13.87
CA ALA A 187 7.06 -3.79 -12.95
C ALA A 187 8.01 -4.74 -13.71
N GLU A 188 7.50 -5.45 -14.72
CA GLU A 188 8.29 -6.35 -15.55
C GLU A 188 9.36 -5.59 -16.33
N MET A 189 9.01 -4.42 -16.92
CA MET A 189 9.96 -3.56 -17.62
C MET A 189 11.09 -3.07 -16.69
N VAL A 190 10.77 -2.69 -15.45
CA VAL A 190 11.78 -2.25 -14.47
C VAL A 190 12.80 -3.35 -14.18
N ILE A 191 12.35 -4.60 -13.98
CA ILE A 191 13.27 -5.72 -13.77
C ILE A 191 14.05 -6.05 -15.06
N GLN A 192 13.38 -6.07 -16.22
CA GLN A 192 14.02 -6.36 -17.50
C GLN A 192 15.14 -5.35 -17.84
N ALA A 193 14.97 -4.09 -17.47
CA ALA A 193 15.97 -3.04 -17.68
C ALA A 193 17.30 -3.31 -16.95
N LEU A 194 17.29 -4.10 -15.87
CA LEU A 194 18.52 -4.49 -15.17
C LEU A 194 19.34 -5.54 -15.93
N ASN A 195 18.75 -6.20 -16.92
CA ASN A 195 19.38 -7.26 -17.72
C ASN A 195 20.10 -8.32 -16.87
N THR A 196 19.48 -8.72 -15.75
CA THR A 196 20.02 -9.70 -14.80
C THR A 196 19.15 -10.95 -14.75
N THR A 197 19.79 -12.10 -14.56
CA THR A 197 19.12 -13.41 -14.39
C THR A 197 19.33 -14.01 -13.01
N THR A 198 20.09 -13.33 -12.15
CA THR A 198 20.51 -13.86 -10.84
C THR A 198 20.41 -12.85 -9.70
N ASP A 199 20.19 -11.57 -9.98
CA ASP A 199 20.24 -10.52 -8.95
C ASP A 199 18.85 -10.05 -8.48
N GLY A 200 18.30 -10.78 -7.50
CA GLY A 200 17.02 -10.46 -6.86
C GLY A 200 17.07 -9.22 -5.97
N ARG A 201 18.21 -8.94 -5.33
CA ARG A 201 18.44 -7.74 -4.52
C ARG A 201 18.36 -6.50 -5.39
N ALA A 202 19.09 -6.45 -6.50
CA ALA A 202 19.03 -5.33 -7.44
C ALA A 202 17.61 -5.14 -7.99
N ALA A 203 16.93 -6.24 -8.36
CA ALA A 203 15.54 -6.20 -8.81
C ALA A 203 14.57 -5.63 -7.76
N PHE A 204 14.71 -6.06 -6.49
CA PHE A 204 13.90 -5.53 -5.39
C PHE A 204 14.11 -4.03 -5.20
N PHE A 205 15.36 -3.57 -5.17
CA PHE A 205 15.66 -2.14 -4.99
C PHE A 205 15.28 -1.29 -6.20
N ALA A 206 15.35 -1.82 -7.42
CA ALA A 206 14.86 -1.13 -8.60
C ALA A 206 13.33 -0.94 -8.54
N LEU A 207 12.59 -1.97 -8.15
CA LEU A 207 11.14 -1.85 -7.93
C LEU A 207 10.82 -0.89 -6.78
N LYS A 208 11.56 -0.97 -5.66
CA LYS A 208 11.41 -0.05 -4.53
C LYS A 208 11.69 1.39 -4.94
N ALA A 209 12.74 1.66 -5.69
CA ALA A 209 13.06 2.99 -6.20
C ALA A 209 11.99 3.49 -7.20
N PHE A 210 11.43 2.60 -8.02
CA PHE A 210 10.32 2.94 -8.91
C PHE A 210 9.06 3.31 -8.10
N TYR A 211 8.59 2.47 -7.19
CA TYR A 211 7.31 2.73 -6.51
C TYR A 211 7.37 3.59 -5.22
N GLU A 212 8.55 3.75 -4.60
CA GLU A 212 8.77 4.61 -3.42
C GLU A 212 9.61 5.86 -3.72
N GLY A 213 10.29 5.89 -4.87
CA GLY A 213 11.08 7.02 -5.36
C GLY A 213 10.40 7.71 -6.55
N GLU A 214 11.18 8.00 -7.60
CA GLU A 214 10.75 8.79 -8.76
C GLU A 214 9.54 8.25 -9.55
N GLY A 215 9.13 6.99 -9.37
CA GLY A 215 7.98 6.44 -10.09
C GLY A 215 6.61 6.73 -9.47
N ILE A 216 6.51 7.28 -8.26
CA ILE A 216 5.30 8.02 -7.87
C ILE A 216 5.14 9.22 -8.82
N PHE A 217 6.24 9.92 -9.10
CA PHE A 217 6.25 11.04 -10.03
C PHE A 217 6.02 10.58 -11.47
N ALA A 218 6.64 9.48 -11.93
CA ALA A 218 6.39 8.96 -13.27
C ALA A 218 4.95 8.47 -13.47
N HIS A 219 4.34 7.84 -12.46
CA HIS A 219 2.94 7.41 -12.53
C HIS A 219 1.99 8.61 -12.53
N ASP A 220 2.21 9.59 -11.65
CA ASP A 220 1.39 10.80 -11.59
C ASP A 220 1.57 11.69 -12.82
N VAL A 221 2.79 11.76 -13.37
CA VAL A 221 3.10 12.39 -14.67
C VAL A 221 2.42 11.64 -15.80
N MET A 222 2.55 10.30 -15.90
CA MET A 222 1.88 9.53 -16.97
C MET A 222 0.35 9.63 -16.88
N ALA A 223 -0.21 9.61 -15.67
CA ALA A 223 -1.63 9.81 -15.45
C ALA A 223 -2.05 11.23 -15.85
N ALA A 224 -1.28 12.25 -15.47
CA ALA A 224 -1.51 13.63 -15.87
C ALA A 224 -1.37 13.83 -17.39
N GLU A 225 -0.38 13.20 -18.04
CA GLU A 225 -0.18 13.21 -19.49
C GLU A 225 -1.34 12.54 -20.23
N ASN A 226 -1.84 11.41 -19.71
CA ASN A 226 -2.99 10.73 -20.28
C ASN A 226 -4.28 11.55 -20.11
N ILE A 227 -4.50 12.15 -18.93
CA ILE A 227 -5.60 13.08 -18.68
C ILE A 227 -5.49 14.27 -19.62
N ILE A 228 -4.31 14.88 -19.72
CA ILE A 228 -4.06 15.95 -20.67
C ILE A 228 -4.42 15.40 -22.04
N ALA A 229 -3.81 14.36 -22.60
CA ALA A 229 -4.06 13.85 -23.95
C ALA A 229 -5.55 13.54 -24.26
N THR A 230 -6.27 12.86 -23.38
CA THR A 230 -7.57 12.24 -23.70
C THR A 230 -8.80 13.04 -23.26
N LEU A 231 -8.67 13.93 -22.27
CA LEU A 231 -9.80 14.66 -21.72
C LEU A 231 -10.39 15.66 -22.74
N PHE A 232 -11.71 15.65 -22.91
CA PHE A 232 -12.44 16.59 -23.76
C PHE A 232 -13.78 17.00 -23.12
N TYR A 233 -14.27 18.18 -23.50
CA TYR A 233 -15.57 18.71 -23.08
C TYR A 233 -16.53 18.79 -24.27
N ALA A 234 -17.66 18.08 -24.21
CA ALA A 234 -18.64 18.02 -25.30
C ALA A 234 -20.00 18.68 -24.97
N GLY A 235 -20.14 19.30 -23.79
CA GLY A 235 -21.36 20.01 -23.36
C GLY A 235 -21.97 19.50 -22.06
N GLU A 236 -23.00 20.20 -21.57
CA GLU A 236 -23.67 19.98 -20.27
C GLU A 236 -24.75 18.87 -20.31
N LYS A 237 -24.45 17.68 -20.85
CA LYS A 237 -25.39 16.54 -20.87
C LYS A 237 -24.76 15.22 -20.46
N ARG A 238 -25.47 14.38 -19.70
CA ARG A 238 -25.05 12.97 -19.45
C ARG A 238 -25.00 12.21 -20.79
N PRO A 239 -23.99 11.35 -21.04
CA PRO A 239 -22.93 10.87 -20.14
C PRO A 239 -21.68 11.79 -20.08
N ALA A 240 -21.68 12.93 -20.78
CA ALA A 240 -20.58 13.88 -20.75
C ALA A 240 -20.48 14.63 -19.42
N MET A 241 -19.27 15.10 -19.13
CA MET A 241 -18.88 15.76 -17.89
C MET A 241 -19.19 17.26 -17.94
N TYR A 242 -19.73 17.79 -16.84
CA TYR A 242 -20.01 19.22 -16.67
C TYR A 242 -18.71 20.05 -16.59
N TRP A 243 -18.77 21.30 -17.04
CA TRP A 243 -17.60 22.17 -17.22
C TRP A 243 -16.71 22.24 -15.97
N GLN A 244 -17.30 22.45 -14.80
CA GLN A 244 -16.56 22.60 -13.55
C GLN A 244 -15.69 21.37 -13.22
N LYS A 245 -16.19 20.16 -13.46
CA LYS A 245 -15.41 18.93 -13.24
C LYS A 245 -14.35 18.72 -14.32
N PHE A 246 -14.65 19.07 -15.57
CA PHE A 246 -13.67 19.06 -16.65
C PHE A 246 -12.49 20.00 -16.33
N GLU A 247 -12.79 21.23 -15.93
CA GLU A 247 -11.81 22.23 -15.54
C GLU A 247 -10.98 21.79 -14.33
N GLN A 248 -11.62 21.25 -13.29
CA GLN A 248 -10.93 20.75 -12.10
C GLN A 248 -9.93 19.63 -12.42
N ILE A 249 -10.35 18.64 -13.24
CA ILE A 249 -9.49 17.52 -13.62
C ILE A 249 -8.31 18.01 -14.47
N LEU A 250 -8.54 18.93 -15.41
CA LEU A 250 -7.49 19.47 -16.29
C LEU A 250 -6.49 20.35 -15.52
N ASN A 251 -6.98 21.19 -14.59
CA ASN A 251 -6.13 22.05 -13.76
C ASN A 251 -5.25 21.23 -12.83
N ASN A 252 -5.81 20.17 -12.22
CA ASN A 252 -5.04 19.26 -11.38
C ASN A 252 -3.93 18.57 -12.18
N ALA A 253 -4.20 18.11 -13.40
CA ALA A 253 -3.18 17.49 -14.25
C ALA A 253 -2.02 18.48 -14.58
N TYR A 254 -2.32 19.74 -14.90
CA TYR A 254 -1.27 20.74 -15.11
C TYR A 254 -0.51 21.10 -13.83
N ALA A 255 -1.18 21.12 -12.67
CA ALA A 255 -0.55 21.38 -11.39
C ALA A 255 0.42 20.26 -11.00
N THR A 256 0.02 19.00 -11.21
CA THR A 256 0.90 17.82 -11.07
C THR A 256 2.13 17.97 -11.96
N MET A 257 1.97 18.22 -13.26
CA MET A 257 3.12 18.42 -14.17
C MET A 257 4.03 19.58 -13.74
N HIS A 258 3.47 20.71 -13.29
CA HIS A 258 4.27 21.86 -12.87
C HIS A 258 5.04 21.60 -11.56
N HIS A 259 4.40 20.93 -10.60
CA HIS A 259 5.03 20.55 -9.35
C HIS A 259 6.21 19.59 -9.59
N GLU A 260 6.02 18.58 -10.45
CA GLU A 260 7.01 17.51 -10.63
C GLU A 260 8.26 17.93 -11.41
N TYR A 261 8.14 18.80 -12.41
CA TYR A 261 9.30 19.21 -13.21
C TYR A 261 10.09 20.40 -12.64
N GLY A 262 9.62 21.02 -11.55
CA GLY A 262 10.24 22.20 -10.94
C GLY A 262 10.36 23.41 -11.88
N ARG A 263 9.66 23.39 -13.03
CA ARG A 263 9.70 24.40 -14.10
C ARG A 263 8.34 24.50 -14.79
N VAL A 264 8.06 25.68 -15.36
CA VAL A 264 6.84 25.91 -16.14
C VAL A 264 6.92 25.12 -17.46
N MET A 265 6.35 23.91 -17.49
CA MET A 265 6.29 23.09 -18.70
C MET A 265 5.21 23.55 -19.69
N TYR A 266 4.07 23.99 -19.16
CA TYR A 266 2.98 24.53 -19.95
C TYR A 266 2.85 26.02 -19.66
N THR A 267 3.28 26.86 -20.62
CA THR A 267 3.00 28.30 -20.59
C THR A 267 1.50 28.53 -20.73
N ASP A 268 1.02 29.71 -20.33
CA ASP A 268 -0.41 30.06 -20.47
C ASP A 268 -0.90 29.92 -21.91
N VAL A 269 -0.04 30.25 -22.88
CA VAL A 269 -0.31 30.06 -24.31
C VAL A 269 -0.55 28.59 -24.65
N MET A 270 0.31 27.68 -24.14
CA MET A 270 0.18 26.25 -24.40
C MET A 270 -1.08 25.67 -23.73
N LYS A 271 -1.40 26.11 -22.51
CA LYS A 271 -2.64 25.72 -21.82
C LYS A 271 -3.88 26.18 -22.58
N LEU A 272 -3.88 27.41 -23.12
CA LEU A 272 -4.98 27.94 -23.92
C LEU A 272 -5.16 27.19 -25.26
N ARG A 273 -4.07 26.87 -25.97
CA ARG A 273 -4.13 26.03 -27.19
C ARG A 273 -4.69 24.64 -26.89
N SER A 274 -4.17 23.99 -25.85
CA SER A 274 -4.63 22.67 -25.40
C SER A 274 -6.11 22.71 -25.01
N LEU A 275 -6.55 23.76 -24.30
CA LEU A 275 -7.96 23.95 -23.93
C LEU A 275 -8.86 24.08 -25.17
N GLN A 276 -8.47 24.88 -26.18
CA GLN A 276 -9.24 25.05 -27.41
C GLN A 276 -9.41 23.74 -28.20
N GLN A 277 -8.37 22.90 -28.25
CA GLN A 277 -8.42 21.59 -28.90
C GLN A 277 -9.36 20.60 -28.18
N ARG A 278 -9.53 20.77 -26.87
CA ARG A 278 -10.29 19.85 -26.01
C ARG A 278 -11.76 20.17 -25.88
N ILE A 279 -12.14 21.42 -26.10
CA ILE A 279 -13.54 21.81 -26.18
C ILE A 279 -14.09 21.30 -27.51
N LYS A 280 -15.00 20.33 -27.50
CA LYS A 280 -15.74 19.85 -28.68
C LYS A 280 -17.17 20.37 -28.75
N ALA A 281 -17.55 21.24 -27.81
CA ALA A 281 -18.86 21.87 -27.76
C ALA A 281 -19.02 22.95 -28.85
N ASP A 282 -19.89 22.71 -29.84
CA ASP A 282 -20.12 23.63 -30.96
C ASP A 282 -20.66 25.00 -30.53
N PHE A 283 -21.44 25.04 -29.45
CA PHE A 283 -21.99 26.28 -28.87
C PHE A 283 -20.91 27.20 -28.25
N LEU A 284 -19.66 26.72 -28.10
CA LEU A 284 -18.53 27.52 -27.64
C LEU A 284 -17.62 28.01 -28.78
N SER A 285 -18.01 27.80 -30.05
CA SER A 285 -17.24 28.21 -31.24
C SER A 285 -16.86 29.69 -31.24
N GLN A 286 -17.80 30.59 -30.95
CA GLN A 286 -17.54 32.04 -30.88
C GLN A 286 -16.54 32.40 -29.77
N THR A 287 -16.61 31.68 -28.65
CA THR A 287 -15.69 31.84 -27.53
C THR A 287 -14.27 31.37 -27.89
N LYS A 288 -14.15 30.27 -28.66
CA LYS A 288 -12.85 29.81 -29.16
C LYS A 288 -12.19 30.84 -30.07
N ALA A 289 -12.94 31.40 -31.03
CA ALA A 289 -12.44 32.43 -31.94
C ALA A 289 -11.93 33.66 -31.18
N ALA A 290 -12.66 34.11 -30.14
CA ALA A 290 -12.22 35.22 -29.29
C ALA A 290 -10.92 34.92 -28.53
N ILE A 291 -10.72 33.68 -28.07
CA ILE A 291 -9.47 33.26 -27.43
C ILE A 291 -8.31 33.28 -28.43
N GLU A 292 -8.53 32.80 -29.65
CA GLU A 292 -7.52 32.77 -30.71
C GLU A 292 -7.05 34.19 -31.08
N THR A 293 -7.99 35.13 -31.27
CA THR A 293 -7.66 36.54 -31.54
C THR A 293 -6.85 37.20 -30.42
N ASN A 294 -7.11 36.87 -29.15
CA ASN A 294 -6.35 37.41 -28.02
C ASN A 294 -4.98 36.74 -27.85
N MET A 295 -4.82 35.50 -28.32
CA MET A 295 -3.54 34.81 -28.33
C MET A 295 -2.58 35.37 -29.39
N ASP A 296 -3.13 35.94 -30.47
CA ASP A 296 -2.36 36.57 -31.55
C ASP A 296 -2.03 38.05 -31.28
N ALA A 297 -2.60 38.64 -30.22
CA ALA A 297 -2.33 40.02 -29.81
C ALA A 297 -0.95 40.18 -29.15
N ILE A 298 -0.24 41.27 -29.48
CA ILE A 298 1.08 41.61 -28.89
C ILE A 298 0.98 42.98 -28.19
N PRO A 299 1.23 43.06 -26.85
CA PRO A 299 1.48 41.95 -25.94
C PRO A 299 0.20 41.15 -25.66
N MET A 300 0.36 39.85 -25.36
CA MET A 300 -0.76 38.98 -25.03
C MET A 300 -1.46 39.48 -23.76
N THR A 301 -2.75 39.80 -23.88
CA THR A 301 -3.54 40.40 -22.79
C THR A 301 -4.29 39.36 -21.95
N MET A 302 -4.44 38.12 -22.42
CA MET A 302 -5.22 37.08 -21.75
C MET A 302 -4.36 35.94 -21.21
N THR A 303 -4.44 35.70 -19.90
CA THR A 303 -3.84 34.54 -19.22
C THR A 303 -4.87 33.43 -19.00
N TYR A 304 -4.39 32.20 -18.81
CA TYR A 304 -5.23 31.02 -18.60
C TYR A 304 -6.16 31.20 -17.37
N ASP A 305 -5.63 31.70 -16.27
CA ASP A 305 -6.39 31.97 -15.04
C ASP A 305 -7.42 33.10 -15.21
N HIS A 306 -7.08 34.14 -16.00
CA HIS A 306 -8.02 35.23 -16.29
C HIS A 306 -9.23 34.71 -17.09
N ARG A 307 -9.02 33.78 -18.01
CA ARG A 307 -10.09 33.16 -18.80
C ARG A 307 -11.05 32.33 -17.94
N ASN A 308 -10.51 31.49 -17.05
CA ASN A 308 -11.32 30.65 -16.16
C ASN A 308 -12.17 31.50 -15.19
N ARG A 309 -11.60 32.58 -14.64
CA ARG A 309 -12.35 33.54 -13.80
C ARG A 309 -13.49 34.22 -14.56
N ASN A 310 -13.26 34.62 -15.81
CA ASN A 310 -14.30 35.27 -16.62
C ASN A 310 -15.45 34.33 -16.97
N LYS A 311 -15.19 33.03 -17.16
CA LYS A 311 -16.25 32.04 -17.40
C LYS A 311 -17.10 31.79 -16.15
N ASN A 312 -16.47 31.64 -14.99
CA ASN A 312 -17.19 31.53 -13.70
C ASN A 312 -18.05 32.78 -13.42
N ASN A 313 -17.55 33.97 -13.75
CA ASN A 313 -18.32 35.20 -13.63
C ASN A 313 -19.49 35.28 -14.62
N GLN A 314 -19.33 34.79 -15.85
CA GLN A 314 -20.43 34.68 -16.82
C GLN A 314 -21.50 33.68 -16.36
N ASP A 315 -21.11 32.51 -15.86
CA ASP A 315 -22.06 31.48 -15.40
C ASP A 315 -22.81 31.93 -14.14
N ASN A 316 -22.14 32.65 -13.23
CA ASN A 316 -22.78 33.31 -12.09
C ASN A 316 -23.74 34.44 -12.50
N ALA A 317 -23.40 35.20 -13.54
CA ALA A 317 -24.28 36.25 -14.09
C ALA A 317 -25.53 35.65 -14.75
N SER A 318 -25.39 34.59 -15.55
CA SER A 318 -26.52 33.89 -16.18
C SER A 318 -27.44 33.23 -15.16
N THR A 319 -26.88 32.71 -14.07
CA THR A 319 -27.66 32.13 -12.97
C THR A 319 -28.47 33.21 -12.23
N ASN A 320 -27.85 34.36 -11.94
CA ASN A 320 -28.52 35.49 -11.29
C ASN A 320 -29.60 36.14 -12.17
N GLU A 321 -29.40 36.23 -13.48
CA GLU A 321 -30.43 36.68 -14.43
C GLU A 321 -31.61 35.70 -14.46
N ASN A 322 -31.36 34.39 -14.47
CA ASN A 322 -32.42 33.39 -14.37
C ASN A 322 -33.19 33.48 -13.04
N THR A 323 -32.51 33.71 -11.92
CA THR A 323 -33.17 33.92 -10.61
C THR A 323 -34.01 35.20 -10.60
N ARG A 324 -33.52 36.30 -11.19
CA ARG A 324 -34.29 37.55 -11.33
C ARG A 324 -35.49 37.39 -12.26
N ASN A 325 -35.34 36.66 -13.36
CA ASN A 325 -36.43 36.37 -14.29
C ASN A 325 -37.50 35.46 -13.66
N ILE A 326 -37.10 34.47 -12.86
CA ILE A 326 -38.02 33.62 -12.09
C ILE A 326 -38.73 34.44 -11.00
N ALA A 327 -38.04 35.34 -10.31
CA ALA A 327 -38.64 36.23 -9.32
C ALA A 327 -39.64 37.21 -9.97
N ALA A 328 -39.30 37.77 -11.14
CA ALA A 328 -40.18 38.63 -11.92
C ALA A 328 -41.41 37.87 -12.45
N LEU A 329 -41.25 36.64 -12.94
CA LEU A 329 -42.36 35.77 -13.35
C LEU A 329 -43.25 35.38 -12.17
N THR A 330 -42.67 35.10 -11.00
CA THR A 330 -43.42 34.77 -9.78
C THR A 330 -44.24 35.97 -9.28
N SER A 331 -43.68 37.18 -9.37
CA SER A 331 -44.40 38.44 -9.10
C SER A 331 -45.54 38.66 -10.09
N LEU A 332 -45.32 38.39 -11.37
CA LEU A 332 -46.34 38.54 -12.43
C LEU A 332 -47.50 37.54 -12.25
N ILE A 333 -47.20 36.30 -11.84
CA ILE A 333 -48.18 35.26 -11.54
C ILE A 333 -48.99 35.60 -10.26
N GLY A 334 -48.36 36.22 -9.27
CA GLY A 334 -49.04 36.73 -8.06
C GLY A 334 -50.05 37.84 -8.37
N ASP A 335 -49.73 38.75 -9.29
CA ASP A 335 -50.65 39.82 -9.71
C ASP A 335 -51.81 39.32 -10.58
N LEU A 336 -51.58 38.26 -11.39
CA LEU A 336 -52.60 37.64 -12.23
C LEU A 336 -53.61 36.79 -11.42
N THR A 337 -53.18 36.19 -10.31
CA THR A 337 -54.07 35.40 -9.43
C THR A 337 -55.00 36.27 -8.58
N GLY A 338 -54.70 37.56 -8.39
CA GLY A 338 -55.59 38.52 -7.72
C GLY A 338 -56.71 39.11 -8.61
N ARG A 339 -56.65 38.93 -9.93
CA ARG A 339 -57.61 39.52 -10.89
C ARG A 339 -58.64 38.56 -11.48
N LEU A 340 -58.59 37.27 -11.14
CA LEU A 340 -59.56 36.26 -11.57
C LEU A 340 -60.47 35.82 -10.41
N THR A 341 -61.32 36.73 -9.94
CA THR A 341 -62.51 36.37 -9.15
C THR A 341 -63.70 36.23 -10.09
N VAL A 342 -64.07 34.98 -10.42
CA VAL A 342 -65.36 34.68 -11.05
C VAL A 342 -66.37 34.42 -9.94
N PRO A 343 -67.47 35.19 -9.81
CA PRO A 343 -68.46 34.94 -8.78
C PRO A 343 -69.57 34.04 -9.31
N THR A 344 -69.83 32.90 -8.65
CA THR A 344 -71.11 32.18 -8.81
C THR A 344 -71.52 31.48 -7.51
N LYS A 345 -72.68 31.91 -6.99
CA LYS A 345 -73.50 31.26 -5.95
C LYS A 345 -73.87 29.82 -6.36
N ILE A 346 -74.25 28.91 -5.45
CA ILE A 346 -75.65 28.67 -5.02
C ILE A 346 -75.68 27.80 -3.73
N THR A 347 -76.73 28.03 -2.93
CA THR A 347 -77.04 27.58 -1.56
C THR A 347 -77.87 26.28 -1.49
N GLN A 348 -77.89 25.68 -0.28
CA GLN A 348 -78.86 24.73 0.36
C GLN A 348 -78.70 23.22 0.04
N ASP A 349 -78.97 22.25 0.93
CA ASP A 349 -79.05 22.09 2.41
C ASP A 349 -79.31 20.56 2.64
N THR A 350 -79.16 20.07 3.88
CA THR A 350 -79.69 18.83 4.48
C THR A 350 -79.06 17.44 4.24
N ALA A 351 -78.37 16.97 5.30
CA ALA A 351 -78.52 15.69 6.03
C ALA A 351 -78.38 14.30 5.36
N ALA A 352 -77.34 13.59 5.82
CA ALA A 352 -77.32 12.22 6.36
C ALA A 352 -77.10 10.99 5.43
N THR A 353 -75.98 10.29 5.73
CA THR A 353 -75.83 8.83 5.89
C THR A 353 -75.07 8.02 4.79
N GLN A 354 -74.11 7.21 5.29
CA GLN A 354 -73.50 5.97 4.75
C GLN A 354 -72.29 6.00 3.79
N ILE A 355 -71.12 6.18 4.41
CA ILE A 355 -69.91 5.31 4.44
C ILE A 355 -69.73 4.23 3.34
N SER A 356 -68.63 4.33 2.58
CA SER A 356 -67.60 3.26 2.51
C SER A 356 -66.22 3.80 2.07
N HIS A 357 -65.28 3.76 3.02
CA HIS A 357 -63.82 3.63 2.93
C HIS A 357 -63.05 4.03 1.65
N VAL A 358 -62.10 4.97 1.80
CA VAL A 358 -60.66 4.68 1.64
C VAL A 358 -59.89 5.30 2.80
N THR A 359 -59.09 4.46 3.43
CA THR A 359 -58.27 4.66 4.63
C THR A 359 -57.36 5.88 4.55
N THR A 360 -57.45 6.75 5.55
CA THR A 360 -56.38 7.68 5.96
C THR A 360 -55.92 7.31 7.37
N GLY A 361 -54.60 7.28 7.55
CA GLY A 361 -53.89 7.06 8.81
C GLY A 361 -52.42 6.77 8.46
N THR A 362 -51.39 7.35 9.09
CA THR A 362 -51.34 7.82 10.46
C THR A 362 -50.14 8.75 10.68
N ASN A 363 -50.41 9.96 11.18
CA ASN A 363 -49.70 10.75 12.20
C ASN A 363 -48.15 10.75 12.30
N ARG A 364 -47.59 11.97 12.42
CA ARG A 364 -47.33 12.55 13.76
C ARG A 364 -47.18 14.07 13.75
N ARG A 365 -47.98 14.68 14.65
CA ARG A 365 -48.09 16.10 14.99
C ARG A 365 -46.95 16.54 15.91
N SER A 366 -46.48 17.76 15.71
CA SER A 366 -45.80 18.62 16.68
C SER A 366 -46.86 19.49 17.37
N ILE A 367 -46.91 19.56 18.71
CA ILE A 367 -47.29 20.75 19.53
C ILE A 367 -46.73 20.59 20.97
N ILE A 368 -45.73 21.41 21.29
CA ILE A 368 -45.55 22.35 22.42
C ILE A 368 -46.18 22.02 23.81
N GLY A 369 -45.35 22.17 24.87
CA GLY A 369 -45.73 22.91 26.08
C GLY A 369 -45.17 22.48 27.45
N GLY A 370 -44.39 23.36 28.10
CA GLY A 370 -44.67 23.77 29.49
C GLY A 370 -43.75 23.35 30.65
N ARG A 371 -43.04 24.35 31.20
CA ARG A 371 -42.79 24.69 32.64
C ARG A 371 -42.36 23.61 33.66
N LEU A 372 -41.27 23.89 34.37
CA LEU A 372 -41.06 23.47 35.76
C LEU A 372 -40.29 24.54 36.56
N GLN A 373 -40.90 24.96 37.67
CA GLN A 373 -40.36 25.83 38.73
C GLN A 373 -39.90 24.97 39.92
N GLN A 374 -38.72 25.31 40.46
CA GLN A 374 -38.26 25.41 41.87
C GLN A 374 -38.59 24.38 42.99
N ALA A 375 -37.60 24.33 43.91
CA ALA A 375 -37.58 23.90 45.33
C ALA A 375 -37.41 22.37 45.56
N GLN A 376 -36.60 21.84 46.48
CA GLN A 376 -35.84 22.30 47.67
C GLN A 376 -34.80 21.18 47.98
N GLN A 377 -33.52 21.48 48.25
CA GLN A 377 -32.85 21.55 49.57
C GLN A 377 -32.76 20.26 50.42
N HIS A 378 -31.59 20.13 51.08
CA HIS A 378 -31.15 19.16 52.10
C HIS A 378 -30.79 17.74 51.61
N GLN A 379 -29.80 17.04 52.15
CA GLN A 379 -28.57 17.30 52.91
C GLN A 379 -27.97 15.90 53.17
N ASN A 380 -26.65 15.81 53.32
CA ASN A 380 -25.93 14.74 54.05
C ASN A 380 -25.98 13.33 53.42
N GLY A 381 -24.93 12.53 53.37
CA GLY A 381 -23.55 12.55 53.85
C GLY A 381 -22.99 11.22 53.35
N GLY A 382 -21.78 11.17 52.81
CA GLY A 382 -20.61 10.89 53.65
C GLY A 382 -20.15 9.45 53.45
N SER A 383 -18.91 9.32 52.96
CA SER A 383 -17.88 8.31 53.25
C SER A 383 -18.34 6.86 53.47
N GLY A 384 -17.80 5.82 52.82
CA GLY A 384 -16.44 5.62 52.35
C GLY A 384 -15.98 4.22 52.80
N SER A 385 -14.94 3.72 52.14
CA SER A 385 -14.03 2.65 52.58
C SER A 385 -14.45 1.17 52.44
N ASN A 386 -13.58 0.48 51.67
CA ASN A 386 -13.00 -0.86 51.84
C ASN A 386 -13.93 -2.08 51.95
N ILE A 387 -13.79 -3.02 51.00
CA ILE A 387 -12.88 -4.19 51.07
C ILE A 387 -12.48 -4.56 49.63
#